data_AF-A0A8S9V9W2-F1
#
_entry.id   AF-A0A8S9V9W2-F1
#
_cell.length_a   1.000
_cell.length_b   1.000
_cell.length_c   1.000
_cell.angle_alpha   90.00
_cell.angle_beta   90.00
_cell.angle_gamma   90.00
#
_symmetry.space_group_name_H-M   'P 1'
#
loop_
_entity.id
_entity.type
_entity.pdbx_description
1 polymer ?
#
loop_
_entity_poly.entity_id
_entity_poly.type
_entity_poly.pdbx_seq_one_letter_code
_entity_poly.pdbx_strand_id
1 'polypeptide(L)'
;MRSLHVLIAMVAALLVCFSAAEPSNVITNQRRLLRGDNTVEWWLETGRSDDYVMKKLKLNGLKGAALTTHKNYQIYDRFAKKALMNRLSKRLEDNTATYSVWKELGLDHVSKASDLPKIMNSENFKIYEKYVKAFDDRIIHLWRTWHGVVPQAAAITREVTEAEMTARTIFLAQSKIKTNDAKVLLGLTVPGKSRFTLTGDALESHVDYKYFNKIFVEEGPSLKNQPLTLKLLASIAEKISPSSKTD
;
A
#
# COMPACT_ATOMS: atom_id res chain seq x y z
N MET A 1 -18.31 14.65 -25.43
CA MET A 1 -18.33 14.25 -24.01
C MET A 1 -17.56 15.27 -23.17
N ARG A 2 -18.24 16.31 -22.67
CA ARG A 2 -17.66 17.37 -21.82
C ARG A 2 -18.64 17.72 -20.69
N SER A 3 -19.07 16.74 -19.90
CA SER A 3 -20.26 16.91 -19.04
C SER A 3 -20.11 16.54 -17.56
N LEU A 4 -18.91 16.27 -17.05
CA LEU A 4 -18.73 16.00 -15.61
C LEU A 4 -17.85 17.03 -14.91
N HIS A 5 -16.78 17.50 -15.57
CA HIS A 5 -15.89 18.54 -15.03
C HIS A 5 -16.55 19.92 -14.95
N VAL A 6 -17.49 20.24 -15.87
CA VAL A 6 -18.25 21.51 -15.86
C VAL A 6 -19.29 21.53 -14.72
N LEU A 7 -19.86 20.37 -14.37
CA LEU A 7 -20.84 20.26 -13.29
C LEU A 7 -20.19 20.43 -11.91
N ILE A 8 -19.00 19.86 -11.71
CA ILE A 8 -18.23 20.00 -10.46
C ILE A 8 -17.74 21.45 -10.28
N ALA A 9 -17.33 22.11 -11.36
CA ALA A 9 -16.95 23.52 -11.32
C ALA A 9 -18.13 24.46 -11.02
N MET A 10 -19.34 24.16 -11.51
CA MET A 10 -20.55 24.95 -11.19
C MET A 10 -20.98 24.81 -9.72
N VAL A 11 -20.79 23.64 -9.10
CA VAL A 11 -21.10 23.45 -7.67
C VAL A 11 -20.07 24.18 -6.77
N ALA A 12 -18.81 24.26 -7.19
CA ALA A 12 -17.79 25.03 -6.48
C ALA A 12 -17.93 26.55 -6.69
N ALA A 13 -18.40 27.01 -7.85
CA ALA A 13 -18.59 28.43 -8.15
C ALA A 13 -19.83 29.04 -7.46
N LEU A 14 -20.81 28.23 -7.05
CA LEU A 14 -21.93 28.66 -6.21
C LEU A 14 -21.57 28.86 -4.74
N LEU A 15 -20.32 28.57 -4.34
CA LEU A 15 -19.87 28.61 -2.94
C LEU A 15 -19.18 29.92 -2.52
N VAL A 16 -19.04 30.92 -3.40
CA VAL A 16 -18.32 32.18 -3.08
C VAL A 16 -19.20 33.44 -3.14
N CYS A 17 -20.42 33.37 -3.65
CA CYS A 17 -21.32 34.52 -3.67
C CYS A 17 -22.73 34.10 -3.22
N PHE A 18 -23.08 34.30 -1.94
CA PHE A 18 -24.36 34.90 -1.53
C PHE A 18 -24.45 35.01 0.00
N SER A 19 -24.47 36.24 0.49
CA SER A 19 -25.04 36.60 1.79
C SER A 19 -26.56 36.66 1.61
N ALA A 20 -27.26 35.61 2.03
CA ALA A 20 -28.69 35.59 2.37
C ALA A 20 -29.04 34.19 2.92
N ALA A 21 -29.95 34.13 3.89
CA ALA A 21 -30.37 32.93 4.60
C ALA A 21 -30.49 31.67 3.69
N GLU A 22 -29.78 30.61 4.05
CA GLU A 22 -29.82 29.35 3.30
C GLU A 22 -31.24 28.77 3.27
N PRO A 23 -31.75 28.36 2.09
CA PRO A 23 -33.09 27.80 1.98
C PRO A 23 -33.17 26.47 2.74
N SER A 24 -34.29 26.28 3.47
CA SER A 24 -34.51 25.18 4.41
C SER A 24 -34.30 23.79 3.79
N ASN A 25 -34.47 23.65 2.48
CA ASN A 25 -34.25 22.42 1.72
C ASN A 25 -32.77 22.00 1.62
N VAL A 26 -31.82 22.93 1.55
CA VAL A 26 -30.36 22.63 1.54
C VAL A 26 -29.92 22.15 2.91
N ILE A 27 -30.38 22.83 3.97
CA ILE A 27 -30.17 22.40 5.37
C ILE A 27 -30.84 21.03 5.61
N THR A 28 -32.01 20.78 5.03
CA THR A 28 -32.74 19.51 5.17
C THR A 28 -32.03 18.38 4.44
N ASN A 29 -31.48 18.62 3.25
CA ASN A 29 -30.71 17.63 2.49
C ASN A 29 -29.35 17.33 3.14
N GLN A 30 -28.66 18.34 3.68
CA GLN A 30 -27.49 18.13 4.54
C GLN A 30 -27.83 17.32 5.78
N ARG A 31 -28.93 17.62 6.49
CA ARG A 31 -29.39 16.83 7.65
C ARG A 31 -29.78 15.39 7.28
N ARG A 32 -30.28 15.15 6.06
CA ARG A 32 -30.66 13.82 5.55
C ARG A 32 -29.43 12.95 5.24
N LEU A 33 -28.34 13.56 4.79
CA LEU A 33 -27.03 12.92 4.60
C LEU A 33 -26.31 12.61 5.93
N LEU A 34 -26.74 13.20 7.04
CA LEU A 34 -26.13 13.01 8.36
C LEU A 34 -26.71 11.83 9.17
N ARG A 35 -27.49 10.93 8.55
CA ARG A 35 -27.86 9.65 9.18
C ARG A 35 -26.75 8.61 8.98
N GLY A 36 -26.04 8.31 10.06
CA GLY A 36 -25.28 7.08 10.33
C GLY A 36 -24.24 6.66 9.29
N ASP A 37 -24.67 6.10 8.17
CA ASP A 37 -23.81 5.54 7.14
C ASP A 37 -23.45 6.55 6.03
N ASN A 38 -24.34 7.51 5.75
CA ASN A 38 -24.14 8.54 4.72
C ASN A 38 -23.10 9.59 5.11
N THR A 39 -22.76 9.71 6.40
CA THR A 39 -21.83 10.72 6.90
C THR A 39 -20.38 10.40 6.58
N VAL A 40 -19.99 9.13 6.73
CA VAL A 40 -18.64 8.68 6.38
C VAL A 40 -18.44 8.79 4.87
N GLU A 41 -19.42 8.35 4.09
CA GLU A 41 -19.34 8.46 2.63
C GLU A 41 -19.20 9.92 2.19
N TRP A 42 -20.05 10.81 2.73
CA TRP A 42 -19.93 12.24 2.44
C TRP A 42 -18.58 12.83 2.85
N TRP A 43 -17.99 12.43 3.99
CA TRP A 43 -16.65 12.87 4.37
C TRP A 43 -15.58 12.41 3.37
N LEU A 44 -15.70 11.19 2.86
CA LEU A 44 -14.78 10.65 1.84
C LEU A 44 -14.95 11.37 0.50
N GLU A 45 -16.19 11.50 0.02
CA GLU A 45 -16.54 12.19 -1.23
C GLU A 45 -16.09 13.65 -1.23
N THR A 46 -16.22 14.33 -0.09
CA THR A 46 -15.83 15.74 0.06
C THR A 46 -14.37 15.93 0.52
N GLY A 47 -13.58 14.84 0.58
CA GLY A 47 -12.14 14.91 0.87
C GLY A 47 -11.80 15.47 2.25
N ARG A 48 -12.61 15.20 3.27
CA ARG A 48 -12.36 15.69 4.64
C ARG A 48 -11.13 15.02 5.24
N SER A 49 -10.35 15.77 6.02
CA SER A 49 -9.16 15.27 6.71
C SER A 49 -9.49 14.52 8.00
N ASP A 50 -8.56 13.69 8.48
CA ASP A 50 -8.63 13.04 9.79
C ASP A 50 -8.90 14.07 10.91
N ASP A 51 -8.17 15.18 10.93
CA ASP A 51 -8.36 16.26 11.91
C ASP A 51 -9.79 16.82 11.91
N TYR A 52 -10.35 17.04 10.72
CA TYR A 52 -11.73 17.52 10.59
C TYR A 52 -12.72 16.52 11.18
N VAL A 53 -12.58 15.24 10.81
CA VAL A 53 -13.48 14.18 11.26
C VAL A 53 -13.34 13.94 12.76
N MET A 54 -12.11 13.89 13.29
CA MET A 54 -11.85 13.78 14.73
C MET A 54 -12.48 14.92 15.52
N LYS A 55 -12.34 16.18 15.05
CA LYS A 55 -12.97 17.35 15.68
C LYS A 55 -14.50 17.25 15.66
N LYS A 56 -15.10 16.84 14.52
CA LYS A 56 -16.56 16.65 14.41
C LYS A 56 -17.08 15.55 15.34
N LEU A 57 -16.30 14.50 15.52
CA LEU A 57 -16.62 13.39 16.42
C LEU A 57 -16.25 13.65 17.89
N LYS A 58 -15.69 14.82 18.19
CA LYS A 58 -15.20 15.22 19.53
C LYS A 58 -14.14 14.26 20.07
N LEU A 59 -13.28 13.76 19.19
CA LEU A 59 -12.16 12.87 19.51
C LEU A 59 -10.83 13.63 19.61
N ASN A 60 -10.82 14.91 19.25
CA ASN A 60 -9.62 15.74 19.26
C ASN A 60 -9.03 15.81 20.68
N GLY A 61 -7.73 15.54 20.80
CA GLY A 61 -7.01 15.53 22.08
C GLY A 61 -7.09 14.21 22.85
N LEU A 62 -7.98 13.27 22.47
CA LEU A 62 -8.00 11.93 23.06
C LEU A 62 -6.86 11.07 22.49
N LYS A 63 -6.23 10.26 23.34
CA LYS A 63 -5.16 9.33 22.95
C LYS A 63 -5.31 7.99 23.69
N GLY A 64 -4.69 6.95 23.15
CA GLY A 64 -4.66 5.61 23.77
C GLY A 64 -6.06 5.08 24.08
N ALA A 65 -6.23 4.51 25.27
CA ALA A 65 -7.51 3.94 25.70
C ALA A 65 -8.67 4.95 25.72
N ALA A 66 -8.39 6.23 26.06
CA ALA A 66 -9.43 7.26 26.08
C ALA A 66 -10.00 7.54 24.68
N LEU A 67 -9.18 7.40 23.63
CA LEU A 67 -9.63 7.52 22.25
C LEU A 67 -10.42 6.27 21.83
N THR A 68 -9.85 5.09 22.01
CA THR A 68 -10.39 3.84 21.44
C THR A 68 -11.67 3.36 22.12
N THR A 69 -11.91 3.74 23.38
CA THR A 69 -13.14 3.40 24.12
C THR A 69 -14.25 4.44 23.97
N HIS A 70 -13.97 5.59 23.35
CA HIS A 70 -14.98 6.62 23.15
C HIS A 70 -16.07 6.15 22.18
N LYS A 71 -17.35 6.39 22.51
CA LYS A 71 -18.51 5.92 21.73
C LYS A 71 -18.49 6.29 20.23
N ASN A 72 -17.88 7.43 19.89
CA ASN A 72 -17.78 7.90 18.50
C ASN A 72 -16.55 7.35 17.75
N TYR A 73 -15.65 6.65 18.44
CA TYR A 73 -14.42 6.13 17.84
C TYR A 73 -14.70 5.15 16.70
N GLN A 74 -15.73 4.31 16.82
CA GLN A 74 -16.10 3.36 15.77
C GLN A 74 -16.44 4.04 14.43
N ILE A 75 -17.00 5.25 14.46
CA ILE A 75 -17.31 6.03 13.25
C ILE A 75 -16.00 6.53 12.62
N TYR A 76 -15.08 7.03 13.44
CA TYR A 76 -13.75 7.46 12.98
C TYR A 76 -12.95 6.28 12.41
N ASP A 77 -12.92 5.14 13.10
CA ASP A 77 -12.23 3.93 12.65
C ASP A 77 -12.75 3.47 11.28
N ARG A 78 -14.07 3.50 11.06
CA ARG A 78 -14.66 3.21 9.75
C ARG A 78 -14.23 4.21 8.68
N PHE A 79 -14.24 5.51 9.00
CA PHE A 79 -13.78 6.56 8.09
C PHE A 79 -12.31 6.35 7.71
N ALA A 80 -11.42 6.20 8.70
CA ALA A 80 -9.99 6.05 8.49
C ALA A 80 -9.68 4.81 7.63
N LYS A 81 -10.35 3.68 7.89
CA LYS A 81 -10.21 2.46 7.09
C LYS A 81 -10.63 2.66 5.64
N LYS A 82 -11.82 3.25 5.40
CA LYS A 82 -12.28 3.53 4.03
C LYS A 82 -11.40 4.56 3.31
N ALA A 83 -10.97 5.61 4.00
CA ALA A 83 -10.07 6.62 3.45
C ALA A 83 -8.74 6.00 3.01
N LEU A 84 -8.18 5.11 3.84
CA LEU A 84 -6.99 4.34 3.49
C LEU A 84 -7.22 3.45 2.28
N MET A 85 -8.34 2.72 2.21
CA MET A 85 -8.66 1.88 1.04
C MET A 85 -8.81 2.70 -0.24
N ASN A 86 -9.57 3.82 -0.21
CA ASN A 86 -9.72 4.70 -1.38
C ASN A 86 -8.36 5.23 -1.87
N ARG A 87 -7.50 5.59 -0.92
CA ARG A 87 -6.16 6.07 -1.25
C ARG A 87 -5.31 4.96 -1.86
N LEU A 88 -5.31 3.75 -1.30
CA LEU A 88 -4.57 2.61 -1.85
C LEU A 88 -5.09 2.18 -3.23
N SER A 89 -6.40 2.24 -3.47
CA SER A 89 -6.98 1.99 -4.81
C SER A 89 -6.45 3.00 -5.82
N LYS A 90 -6.43 4.29 -5.48
CA LYS A 90 -5.85 5.33 -6.34
C LYS A 90 -4.35 5.11 -6.57
N ARG A 91 -3.60 4.74 -5.52
CA ARG A 91 -2.17 4.41 -5.63
C ARG A 91 -1.93 3.26 -6.61
N LEU A 92 -2.79 2.25 -6.58
CA LEU A 92 -2.74 1.10 -7.49
C LEU A 92 -3.06 1.50 -8.94
N GLU A 93 -4.07 2.37 -9.15
CA GLU A 93 -4.40 2.92 -10.47
C GLU A 93 -3.20 3.68 -11.06
N ASP A 94 -2.57 4.52 -10.24
CA ASP A 94 -1.38 5.33 -10.56
C ASP A 94 -0.09 4.49 -10.70
N ASN A 95 -0.14 3.17 -10.48
CA ASN A 95 1.03 2.28 -10.41
C ASN A 95 2.11 2.78 -9.43
N THR A 96 1.69 3.27 -8.27
CA THR A 96 2.61 3.77 -7.25
C THR A 96 3.49 2.63 -6.72
N ALA A 97 4.81 2.83 -6.74
CA ALA A 97 5.79 1.85 -6.25
C ALA A 97 5.48 1.40 -4.81
N THR A 98 5.72 0.11 -4.53
CA THR A 98 5.40 -0.50 -3.24
C THR A 98 6.12 0.15 -2.07
N TYR A 99 7.38 0.57 -2.26
CA TYR A 99 8.12 1.29 -1.23
C TYR A 99 7.52 2.66 -0.86
N SER A 100 6.88 3.35 -1.80
CA SER A 100 6.17 4.58 -1.46
C SER A 100 4.98 4.30 -0.54
N VAL A 101 4.28 3.18 -0.75
CA VAL A 101 3.19 2.73 0.13
C VAL A 101 3.73 2.23 1.47
N TRP A 102 4.88 1.56 1.50
CA TRP A 102 5.59 1.20 2.73
C TRP A 102 5.84 2.43 3.62
N LYS A 103 6.36 3.52 3.03
CA LYS A 103 6.56 4.81 3.71
C LYS A 103 5.23 5.42 4.17
N GLU A 104 4.21 5.41 3.30
CA GLU A 104 2.90 5.98 3.63
C GLU A 104 2.19 5.26 4.80
N LEU A 105 2.48 3.96 4.97
CA LEU A 105 2.01 3.15 6.08
C LEU A 105 2.89 3.28 7.34
N GLY A 106 3.86 4.19 7.35
CA GLY A 106 4.76 4.45 8.48
C GLY A 106 5.70 3.30 8.79
N LEU A 107 6.02 2.45 7.81
CA LEU A 107 6.94 1.32 7.96
C LEU A 107 8.39 1.72 7.63
N ASP A 108 8.64 2.97 7.24
CA ASP A 108 9.94 3.54 6.84
C ASP A 108 11.03 3.42 7.91
N HIS A 109 10.65 3.37 9.19
CA HIS A 109 11.57 3.09 10.30
C HIS A 109 12.11 1.66 10.31
N VAL A 110 11.48 0.72 9.59
CA VAL A 110 11.90 -0.69 9.47
C VAL A 110 12.77 -0.82 8.23
N SER A 111 14.09 -0.83 8.43
CA SER A 111 15.06 -0.84 7.34
C SER A 111 15.76 -2.18 7.14
N LYS A 112 15.86 -3.02 8.18
CA LYS A 112 16.56 -4.31 8.16
C LYS A 112 15.59 -5.49 8.12
N ALA A 113 15.99 -6.57 7.45
CA ALA A 113 15.18 -7.80 7.41
C ALA A 113 14.90 -8.36 8.82
N SER A 114 15.87 -8.22 9.73
CA SER A 114 15.76 -8.64 11.14
C SER A 114 14.65 -7.95 11.93
N ASP A 115 14.14 -6.82 11.45
CA ASP A 115 13.07 -6.06 12.10
C ASP A 115 11.66 -6.47 11.61
N LEU A 116 11.56 -7.23 10.51
CA LEU A 116 10.27 -7.70 9.98
C LEU A 116 9.43 -8.49 11.00
N PRO A 117 9.99 -9.38 11.84
CA PRO A 117 9.21 -10.07 12.88
C PRO A 117 8.47 -9.11 13.83
N LYS A 118 9.01 -7.91 14.08
CA LYS A 118 8.41 -6.92 14.99
C LYS A 118 7.11 -6.34 14.44
N ILE A 119 6.97 -6.27 13.11
CA ILE A 119 5.82 -5.65 12.46
C ILE A 119 4.87 -6.63 11.78
N MET A 120 5.21 -7.93 11.69
CA MET A 120 4.45 -8.88 10.87
C MET A 120 2.97 -8.98 11.22
N ASN A 121 2.64 -8.80 12.51
CA ASN A 121 1.28 -8.90 13.02
C ASN A 121 0.55 -7.55 13.06
N SER A 122 1.24 -6.46 12.73
CA SER A 122 0.65 -5.12 12.66
C SER A 122 -0.38 -5.02 11.53
N GLU A 123 -1.39 -4.18 11.71
CA GLU A 123 -2.39 -3.93 10.67
C GLU A 123 -1.76 -3.31 9.42
N ASN A 124 -0.82 -2.37 9.59
CA ASN A 124 -0.14 -1.70 8.50
C ASN A 124 0.65 -2.69 7.62
N PHE A 125 1.33 -3.68 8.20
CA PHE A 125 2.04 -4.69 7.42
C PHE A 125 1.07 -5.61 6.64
N LYS A 126 -0.08 -5.96 7.21
CA LYS A 126 -1.12 -6.74 6.51
C LYS A 126 -1.75 -5.95 5.36
N ILE A 127 -1.93 -4.64 5.53
CA ILE A 127 -2.41 -3.75 4.48
C ILE A 127 -1.37 -3.64 3.36
N TYR A 128 -0.09 -3.50 3.73
CA TYR A 128 1.02 -3.51 2.80
C TYR A 128 1.06 -4.80 1.96
N GLU A 129 0.96 -5.97 2.60
CA GLU A 129 0.90 -7.27 1.90
C GLU A 129 -0.22 -7.31 0.85
N LYS A 130 -1.43 -6.88 1.22
CA LYS A 130 -2.58 -6.83 0.29
C LYS A 130 -2.30 -5.89 -0.90
N TYR A 131 -1.70 -4.73 -0.64
CA TYR A 131 -1.33 -3.79 -1.69
C TYR A 131 -0.31 -4.39 -2.65
N VAL A 132 0.76 -5.00 -2.13
CA VAL A 132 1.82 -5.63 -2.94
C VAL A 132 1.23 -6.69 -3.86
N LYS A 133 0.38 -7.57 -3.34
CA LYS A 133 -0.26 -8.63 -4.14
C LYS A 133 -1.11 -8.05 -5.28
N ALA A 134 -1.94 -7.05 -5.00
CA ALA A 134 -2.76 -6.39 -6.02
C ALA A 134 -1.91 -5.64 -7.05
N PHE A 135 -0.82 -5.00 -6.61
CA PHE A 135 0.15 -4.33 -7.47
C PHE A 135 0.85 -5.31 -8.40
N ASP A 136 1.35 -6.42 -7.88
CA ASP A 136 2.05 -7.44 -8.66
C ASP A 136 1.15 -8.07 -9.72
N ASP A 137 -0.09 -8.42 -9.36
CA ASP A 137 -1.11 -8.91 -10.30
C ASP A 137 -1.37 -7.91 -11.43
N ARG A 138 -1.48 -6.63 -11.08
CA ARG A 138 -1.69 -5.54 -12.03
C ARG A 138 -0.49 -5.37 -12.98
N ILE A 139 0.73 -5.35 -12.46
CA ILE A 139 1.95 -5.20 -13.27
C ILE A 139 2.12 -6.39 -14.21
N ILE A 140 1.87 -7.61 -13.74
CA ILE A 140 1.90 -8.80 -14.59
C ILE A 140 0.85 -8.70 -15.71
N HIS A 141 -0.37 -8.28 -15.37
CA HIS A 141 -1.44 -8.10 -16.35
C HIS A 141 -1.04 -7.08 -17.41
N LEU A 142 -0.56 -5.90 -17.01
CA LEU A 142 -0.08 -4.87 -17.92
C LEU A 142 1.08 -5.36 -18.79
N TRP A 143 2.07 -6.03 -18.20
CA TRP A 143 3.23 -6.55 -18.91
C TRP A 143 2.85 -7.52 -20.04
N ARG A 144 1.87 -8.39 -19.78
CA ARG A 144 1.39 -9.39 -20.75
C ARG A 144 0.48 -8.80 -21.83
N THR A 145 -0.34 -7.80 -21.48
CA THR A 145 -1.36 -7.25 -22.39
C THR A 145 -0.85 -6.08 -23.23
N TRP A 146 0.05 -5.24 -22.70
CA TRP A 146 0.55 -4.03 -23.36
C TRP A 146 1.95 -4.19 -23.95
N HIS A 147 2.19 -5.33 -24.61
CA HIS A 147 3.45 -5.65 -25.30
C HIS A 147 4.71 -5.31 -24.47
N GLY A 148 4.72 -5.63 -23.17
CA GLY A 148 5.93 -5.58 -22.35
C GLY A 148 6.46 -4.18 -21.98
N VAL A 149 5.67 -3.11 -22.15
CA VAL A 149 5.94 -1.83 -21.48
C VAL A 149 5.56 -1.99 -20.01
N VAL A 150 6.52 -2.39 -19.20
CA VAL A 150 6.40 -2.20 -17.74
C VAL A 150 6.59 -0.70 -17.54
N PRO A 151 5.67 0.03 -16.88
CA PRO A 151 5.96 1.38 -16.43
C PRO A 151 7.30 1.32 -15.70
N GLN A 152 8.32 1.98 -16.27
CA GLN A 152 9.74 1.82 -15.91
C GLN A 152 10.05 2.14 -14.42
N ALA A 153 9.04 2.56 -13.66
CA ALA A 153 9.06 2.93 -12.26
C ALA A 153 8.51 1.87 -11.27
N ALA A 154 8.01 0.72 -11.73
CA ALA A 154 7.12 -0.09 -10.89
C ALA A 154 7.78 -1.07 -9.88
N ALA A 155 8.99 -1.59 -10.13
CA ALA A 155 9.45 -2.75 -9.35
C ALA A 155 10.30 -2.40 -8.12
N ILE A 156 11.38 -1.62 -8.28
CA ILE A 156 12.35 -1.34 -7.21
C ILE A 156 12.97 0.04 -7.49
N THR A 157 12.76 1.01 -6.61
CA THR A 157 13.61 2.21 -6.58
C THR A 157 14.91 1.86 -5.85
N ARG A 158 16.05 2.48 -6.16
CA ARG A 158 17.30 2.21 -5.40
C ARG A 158 17.21 2.60 -3.92
N GLU A 159 16.16 3.30 -3.51
CA GLU A 159 15.84 3.67 -2.13
C GLU A 159 15.21 2.54 -1.31
N VAL A 160 14.92 1.39 -1.93
CA VAL A 160 14.23 0.30 -1.25
C VAL A 160 15.09 -0.28 -0.12
N THR A 161 14.53 -0.31 1.08
CA THR A 161 15.17 -0.92 2.25
C THR A 161 15.26 -2.43 2.12
N GLU A 162 16.26 -3.03 2.78
CA GLU A 162 16.39 -4.48 2.87
C GLU A 162 15.13 -5.15 3.45
N ALA A 163 14.47 -4.52 4.42
CA ALA A 163 13.23 -5.00 5.00
C ALA A 163 12.11 -5.11 3.95
N GLU A 164 11.82 -4.03 3.23
CA GLU A 164 10.76 -4.01 2.22
C GLU A 164 11.04 -5.05 1.11
N MET A 165 12.29 -5.14 0.64
CA MET A 165 12.66 -6.08 -0.42
C MET A 165 12.57 -7.54 0.02
N THR A 166 12.94 -7.82 1.27
CA THR A 166 12.74 -9.13 1.88
C THR A 166 11.25 -9.46 1.97
N ALA A 167 10.42 -8.55 2.49
CA ALA A 167 8.97 -8.77 2.61
C ALA A 167 8.30 -8.98 1.25
N ARG A 168 8.61 -8.14 0.27
CA ARG A 168 8.10 -8.25 -1.12
C ARG A 168 8.45 -9.60 -1.73
N THR A 169 9.71 -10.04 -1.59
CA THR A 169 10.14 -11.32 -2.16
C THR A 169 9.47 -12.52 -1.47
N ILE A 170 9.24 -12.44 -0.16
CA ILE A 170 8.46 -13.46 0.59
C ILE A 170 7.04 -13.56 0.02
N PHE A 171 6.38 -12.43 -0.22
CA PHE A 171 5.02 -12.41 -0.78
C PHE A 171 4.97 -12.99 -2.19
N LEU A 172 5.96 -12.71 -3.03
CA LEU A 172 6.09 -13.33 -4.35
C LEU A 172 6.21 -14.85 -4.24
N ALA A 173 7.08 -15.33 -3.34
CA ALA A 173 7.30 -16.76 -3.10
C ALA A 173 6.01 -17.47 -2.62
N GLN A 174 5.22 -16.82 -1.78
CA GLN A 174 3.92 -17.33 -1.33
C GLN A 174 2.86 -17.35 -2.44
N SER A 175 2.94 -16.45 -3.42
CA SER A 175 1.86 -16.18 -4.40
C SER A 175 1.87 -17.08 -5.65
N LYS A 176 2.66 -18.16 -5.68
CA LYS A 176 2.78 -19.11 -6.83
C LYS A 176 3.13 -18.44 -8.17
N ILE A 177 3.78 -17.28 -8.12
CA ILE A 177 4.23 -16.54 -9.29
C ILE A 177 5.30 -17.35 -10.05
N LYS A 178 5.36 -17.21 -11.38
CA LYS A 178 6.39 -17.91 -12.18
C LYS A 178 7.74 -17.25 -11.98
N THR A 179 8.82 -18.02 -12.09
CA THR A 179 10.19 -17.53 -11.90
C THR A 179 10.52 -16.28 -12.71
N ASN A 180 10.14 -16.23 -14.00
CA ASN A 180 10.39 -15.05 -14.84
C ASN A 180 9.55 -13.84 -14.41
N ASP A 181 8.30 -14.05 -14.00
CA ASP A 181 7.46 -12.96 -13.49
C ASP A 181 8.04 -12.39 -12.19
N ALA A 182 8.53 -13.25 -11.28
CA ALA A 182 9.20 -12.82 -10.05
C ALA A 182 10.45 -11.98 -10.36
N LYS A 183 11.28 -12.41 -11.32
CA LYS A 183 12.44 -11.61 -11.77
C LYS A 183 12.01 -10.23 -12.31
N VAL A 184 10.93 -10.17 -13.11
CA VAL A 184 10.39 -8.89 -13.60
C VAL A 184 9.93 -8.00 -12.43
N LEU A 185 9.18 -8.56 -11.48
CA LEU A 185 8.63 -7.83 -10.33
C LEU A 185 9.68 -7.39 -9.30
N LEU A 186 10.86 -8.02 -9.34
CA LEU A 186 12.04 -7.66 -8.58
C LEU A 186 13.06 -6.85 -9.41
N GLY A 187 12.67 -6.34 -10.58
CA GLY A 187 13.54 -5.50 -11.40
C GLY A 187 14.78 -6.19 -11.97
N LEU A 188 14.87 -7.53 -11.90
CA LEU A 188 15.97 -8.35 -12.44
C LEU A 188 15.83 -8.50 -13.96
N THR A 189 15.80 -7.36 -14.64
CA THR A 189 15.59 -7.22 -16.09
C THR A 189 16.77 -6.54 -16.75
N VAL A 190 16.94 -6.81 -18.04
CA VAL A 190 18.01 -6.20 -18.84
C VAL A 190 17.74 -4.68 -18.94
N PRO A 191 18.73 -3.81 -18.64
CA PRO A 191 18.55 -2.36 -18.74
C PRO A 191 18.01 -1.93 -20.11
N GLY A 192 16.99 -1.07 -20.10
CA GLY A 192 16.30 -0.62 -21.32
C GLY A 192 15.44 -1.68 -22.02
N LYS A 193 15.36 -2.90 -21.47
CA LYS A 193 14.72 -4.08 -22.07
C LYS A 193 13.91 -4.84 -21.01
N SER A 194 12.88 -4.18 -20.45
CA SER A 194 12.00 -4.73 -19.40
C SER A 194 11.27 -6.04 -19.74
N ARG A 195 11.28 -6.46 -21.01
CA ARG A 195 10.76 -7.77 -21.46
C ARG A 195 11.70 -8.93 -21.17
N PHE A 196 12.99 -8.66 -20.98
CA PHE A 196 14.02 -9.67 -20.86
C PHE A 196 14.56 -9.67 -19.44
N THR A 197 14.54 -10.83 -18.80
CA THR A 197 15.11 -11.01 -17.46
C THR A 197 16.60 -11.26 -17.56
N LEU A 198 17.35 -10.91 -16.50
CA LEU A 198 18.76 -11.24 -16.40
C LEU A 198 18.96 -12.77 -16.28
N THR A 199 20.06 -13.27 -16.85
CA THR A 199 20.48 -14.68 -16.82
C THR A 199 21.99 -14.79 -16.63
N GLY A 200 22.47 -15.96 -16.17
CA GLY A 200 23.90 -16.25 -15.96
C GLY A 200 24.58 -15.21 -15.06
N ASP A 201 25.84 -14.90 -15.35
CA ASP A 201 26.67 -13.98 -14.57
C ASP A 201 26.02 -12.60 -14.35
N ALA A 202 25.25 -12.11 -15.33
CA ALA A 202 24.56 -10.82 -15.22
C ALA A 202 23.44 -10.84 -14.17
N LEU A 203 22.77 -11.98 -14.00
CA LEU A 203 21.80 -12.17 -12.91
C LEU A 203 22.52 -12.29 -11.58
N GLU A 204 23.55 -13.14 -11.52
CA GLU A 204 24.25 -13.46 -10.27
C GLU A 204 24.98 -12.25 -9.67
N SER A 205 25.48 -11.35 -10.52
CA SER A 205 26.15 -10.12 -10.13
C SER A 205 25.19 -8.97 -9.74
N HIS A 206 23.88 -9.14 -9.93
CA HIS A 206 22.92 -8.09 -9.61
C HIS A 206 22.73 -7.95 -8.09
N VAL A 207 22.78 -6.73 -7.55
CA VAL A 207 22.71 -6.50 -6.09
C VAL A 207 21.46 -7.09 -5.42
N ASP A 208 20.33 -7.09 -6.13
CA ASP A 208 19.06 -7.61 -5.62
C ASP A 208 18.90 -9.13 -5.85
N TYR A 209 19.84 -9.78 -6.56
CA TYR A 209 19.80 -11.21 -6.81
C TYR A 209 19.74 -12.02 -5.52
N LYS A 210 20.42 -11.56 -4.46
CA LYS A 210 20.43 -12.25 -3.16
C LYS A 210 19.02 -12.50 -2.61
N TYR A 211 18.08 -11.56 -2.79
CA TYR A 211 16.71 -11.72 -2.32
C TYR A 211 15.99 -12.78 -3.14
N PHE A 212 16.07 -12.68 -4.47
CA PHE A 212 15.49 -13.67 -5.38
C PHE A 212 16.04 -15.08 -5.10
N ASN A 213 17.36 -15.25 -5.01
CA ASN A 213 17.96 -16.55 -4.79
C ASN A 213 17.61 -17.12 -3.40
N LYS A 214 17.94 -16.38 -2.33
CA LYS A 214 17.77 -16.91 -0.96
C LYS A 214 16.31 -17.07 -0.54
N ILE A 215 15.40 -16.24 -1.04
CA ILE A 215 13.99 -16.27 -0.60
C ILE A 215 13.14 -17.01 -1.61
N PHE A 216 13.17 -16.61 -2.89
CA PHE A 216 12.26 -17.16 -3.89
C PHE A 216 12.69 -18.54 -4.38
N VAL A 217 14.00 -18.76 -4.59
CA VAL A 217 14.53 -20.04 -5.10
C VAL A 217 14.74 -21.04 -3.95
N GLU A 218 15.50 -20.67 -2.92
CA GLU A 218 15.86 -21.59 -1.82
C GLU A 218 14.70 -21.84 -0.85
N GLU A 219 14.03 -20.78 -0.37
CA GLU A 219 12.95 -20.89 0.63
C GLU A 219 11.54 -20.99 0.03
N GLY A 220 11.38 -20.62 -1.24
CA GLY A 220 10.08 -20.56 -1.90
C GLY A 220 9.27 -21.85 -1.85
N PRO A 221 9.88 -23.05 -2.04
CA PRO A 221 9.18 -24.31 -1.88
C PRO A 221 8.53 -24.49 -0.50
N SER A 222 9.22 -24.08 0.57
CA SER A 222 8.75 -24.15 1.96
C SER A 222 7.69 -23.09 2.27
N LEU A 223 7.77 -21.93 1.63
CA LEU A 223 6.80 -20.84 1.79
C LEU A 223 5.45 -21.10 1.09
N LYS A 224 5.42 -22.00 0.11
CA LYS A 224 4.25 -22.21 -0.75
C LYS A 224 3.08 -22.81 0.05
N ASN A 225 1.94 -22.11 0.03
CA ASN A 225 0.72 -22.47 0.76
C ASN A 225 0.87 -22.55 2.29
N GLN A 226 1.93 -21.97 2.86
CA GLN A 226 2.12 -21.91 4.30
C GLN A 226 1.89 -20.50 4.84
N PRO A 227 1.26 -20.36 6.03
CA PRO A 227 1.18 -19.08 6.69
C PRO A 227 2.58 -18.57 7.02
N LEU A 228 2.79 -17.27 6.88
CA LEU A 228 4.03 -16.65 7.32
C LEU A 228 4.11 -16.73 8.85
N THR A 229 5.19 -17.31 9.39
CA THR A 229 5.40 -17.44 10.83
C THR A 229 6.57 -16.57 11.30
N LEU A 230 6.55 -16.14 12.56
CA LEU A 230 7.65 -15.38 13.18
C LEU A 230 8.99 -16.13 13.03
N LYS A 231 8.99 -17.45 13.28
CA LYS A 231 10.17 -18.30 13.17
C LYS A 231 10.75 -18.31 11.76
N LEU A 232 9.89 -18.44 10.75
CA LEU A 232 10.31 -18.46 9.36
C LEU A 232 10.86 -17.10 8.93
N LEU A 233 10.20 -15.99 9.32
CA LEU A 233 10.70 -14.65 9.05
C LEU A 233 12.07 -14.40 9.67
N ALA A 234 12.26 -14.80 10.93
CA ALA A 234 13.56 -14.67 11.59
C ALA A 234 14.65 -15.49 10.87
N SER A 235 14.34 -16.72 10.46
CA SER A 235 15.26 -17.57 9.68
C SER A 235 15.63 -16.94 8.34
N ILE A 236 14.66 -16.41 7.60
CA ILE A 236 14.91 -15.72 6.32
C ILE A 236 15.75 -14.46 6.53
N ALA A 237 15.43 -13.67 7.56
CA ALA A 237 16.18 -12.46 7.88
C ALA A 237 17.66 -12.75 8.17
N GLU A 238 17.95 -13.80 8.96
CA GLU A 238 19.33 -14.23 9.24
C GLU A 238 20.07 -14.69 7.97
N LYS A 239 19.36 -15.31 7.01
CA LYS A 239 19.97 -15.70 5.72
C LYS A 239 20.30 -14.51 4.82
N ILE A 240 19.49 -13.46 4.87
CA ILE A 240 19.67 -12.23 4.07
C ILE A 240 20.79 -11.36 4.64
N SER A 241 20.80 -11.20 5.95
CA SER A 241 21.77 -10.38 6.68
C SER A 241 22.16 -11.12 7.95
N PRO A 242 23.15 -12.04 7.87
CA PRO A 242 23.64 -12.75 9.02
C PRO A 242 24.12 -11.75 10.07
N SER A 243 23.73 -11.96 11.32
CA SER A 243 24.36 -11.26 12.43
C SER A 243 25.87 -11.56 12.37
N SER A 244 26.70 -10.51 12.39
CA SER A 244 28.13 -10.72 12.60
C SER A 244 28.26 -11.41 13.94
N LYS A 245 28.59 -12.71 13.94
CA LYS A 245 29.01 -13.37 15.16
C LYS A 245 30.18 -12.55 15.68
N THR A 246 29.95 -11.87 16.80
CA THR A 246 31.04 -11.39 17.64
C THR A 246 31.79 -12.64 18.06
N ASP A 247 32.97 -12.83 17.48
CA ASP A 247 33.96 -13.82 17.93
C ASP A 247 34.30 -13.60 19.42
#